data_AF-A0A925KJ24-F1
#
_entry.id   AF-A0A925KJ24-F1
#
_cell.length_a   1.000
_cell.length_b   1.000
_cell.length_c   1.000
_cell.angle_alpha   90.00
_cell.angle_beta   90.00
_cell.angle_gamma   90.00
#
_symmetry.space_group_name_H-M   'P 1'
#
loop_
_entity.id
_entity.type
_entity.pdbx_description
1 polymer ?
#
loop_
_entity_poly.entity_id
_entity_poly.type
_entity_poly.pdbx_seq_one_letter_code
_entity_poly.pdbx_strand_id
1 'polypeptide(L)'
;DVTNCMMLLGVPGQVGDGTKKTLTYTKADGSTLAVDTYVGKQPTADTLRRFLVGPVDCELTGCTETPDGKTVFANIQHPGEVLANTADVLDPSKYPSHWPGNAGYQAAAGNAVSRPRSATLAITKNDGGRIGT
;
A
#
# COMPACT_ATOMS: atom_id res chain seq x y z
N ASP A 1 16.60 4.74 -8.34
CA ASP A 1 15.58 4.91 -7.29
C ASP A 1 15.78 3.76 -6.32
N VAL A 2 16.15 4.03 -5.07
CA VAL A 2 16.61 3.03 -4.07
C VAL A 2 15.72 3.11 -2.83
N THR A 3 14.42 3.21 -3.05
CA THR A 3 13.44 3.24 -1.95
C THR A 3 12.88 1.84 -1.76
N ASN A 4 12.70 1.45 -0.49
CA ASN A 4 11.97 0.23 -0.11
C ASN A 4 10.55 0.20 -0.73
N CYS A 5 9.87 -0.94 -0.63
CA CYS A 5 8.50 -1.10 -1.15
C CYS A 5 7.57 0.03 -0.71
N MET A 6 6.70 0.50 -1.62
CA MET A 6 5.84 1.67 -1.42
C MET A 6 4.38 1.32 -1.65
N MET A 7 3.51 1.88 -0.80
CA MET A 7 2.06 1.81 -0.97
C MET A 7 1.54 3.19 -1.38
N LEU A 8 0.74 3.21 -2.45
CA LEU A 8 -0.11 4.34 -2.78
C LEU A 8 -1.48 4.12 -2.15
N LEU A 9 -2.04 5.17 -1.57
CA LEU A 9 -3.41 5.17 -1.07
C LEU A 9 -4.21 6.24 -1.80
N GLY A 10 -5.40 5.87 -2.27
CA GLY A 10 -6.30 6.74 -3.00
C GLY A 10 -7.62 6.95 -2.27
N VAL A 11 -8.13 8.18 -2.28
CA VAL A 11 -9.50 8.47 -1.85
C VAL A 11 -10.41 8.28 -3.06
N PRO A 12 -11.32 7.30 -3.05
CA PRO A 12 -12.16 7.03 -4.20
C PRO A 12 -13.17 8.17 -4.42
N GLY A 13 -13.46 8.42 -5.69
CA GLY A 13 -14.60 9.24 -6.11
C GLY A 13 -15.92 8.49 -6.00
N GLN A 14 -16.95 9.03 -6.64
CA GLN A 14 -18.26 8.39 -6.81
C GLN A 14 -18.44 7.85 -8.24
N VAL A 15 -19.33 6.88 -8.43
CA VAL A 15 -19.63 6.39 -9.78
C VAL A 15 -20.19 7.54 -10.63
N GLY A 16 -19.52 7.83 -11.75
CA GLY A 16 -19.94 8.86 -12.70
C GLY A 16 -19.55 10.30 -12.32
N ASP A 17 -18.74 10.51 -11.29
CA ASP A 17 -18.26 11.84 -10.88
C ASP A 17 -17.15 12.43 -11.78
N GLY A 18 -16.75 11.69 -12.81
CA GLY A 18 -15.80 12.15 -13.82
C GLY A 18 -16.50 12.73 -15.04
N THR A 19 -16.29 12.11 -16.20
CA THR A 19 -16.79 12.63 -17.48
C THR A 19 -17.52 11.56 -18.27
N LYS A 20 -18.52 11.96 -19.05
CA LYS A 20 -19.07 11.10 -20.09
C LYS A 20 -18.01 10.86 -21.17
N LYS A 21 -17.78 9.60 -21.51
CA LYS A 21 -16.97 9.18 -22.66
C LYS A 21 -17.89 8.46 -23.64
N THR A 22 -17.94 8.92 -24.88
CA THR A 22 -18.66 8.22 -25.94
C THR A 22 -17.68 7.34 -26.69
N LEU A 23 -17.93 6.03 -26.67
CA LEU A 23 -17.20 5.05 -27.44
C LEU A 23 -17.96 4.80 -28.74
N THR A 24 -17.25 4.94 -29.87
CA THR A 24 -17.83 4.82 -31.20
C THR A 24 -17.35 3.53 -31.85
N TYR A 25 -18.27 2.68 -32.26
CA TYR A 25 -18.00 1.42 -32.93
C TYR A 25 -18.69 1.38 -34.30
N THR A 26 -18.01 0.85 -35.31
CA THR A 26 -18.62 0.56 -36.60
C THR A 26 -19.27 -0.83 -36.54
N LYS A 27 -20.57 -0.91 -36.83
CA LYS A 27 -21.30 -2.17 -36.91
C LYS A 27 -21.01 -2.88 -38.24
N ALA A 28 -21.35 -4.17 -38.32
CA ALA A 28 -21.17 -4.97 -39.53
C ALA A 28 -21.93 -4.45 -40.76
N ASP A 29 -23.03 -3.72 -40.55
CA ASP A 29 -23.81 -3.06 -41.61
C ASP A 29 -23.24 -1.69 -42.03
N GLY A 30 -22.08 -1.30 -41.49
CA GLY A 30 -21.43 -0.01 -41.75
C GLY A 30 -22.02 1.16 -40.95
N SER A 31 -23.10 0.96 -40.20
CA SER A 31 -23.66 2.01 -39.34
C SER A 31 -22.84 2.20 -38.06
N THR A 32 -22.99 3.36 -37.43
CA THR A 32 -22.28 3.68 -36.18
C THR A 32 -23.10 3.29 -34.96
N LEU A 33 -22.46 2.64 -33.98
CA LEU A 33 -22.94 2.47 -32.62
C LEU A 33 -22.17 3.41 -31.69
N ALA A 34 -22.88 4.34 -31.05
CA ALA A 34 -22.33 5.16 -29.98
C ALA A 34 -22.76 4.58 -28.62
N VAL A 35 -21.80 4.35 -27.73
CA VAL A 35 -22.03 3.89 -26.36
C VAL A 35 -21.48 4.93 -25.40
N ASP A 36 -22.36 5.53 -24.61
CA ASP A 36 -21.94 6.44 -23.54
C ASP A 36 -21.55 5.63 -22.29
N THR A 37 -20.33 5.88 -21.79
CA THR A 37 -19.84 5.38 -20.51
C THR A 37 -19.49 6.54 -19.58
N TYR A 38 -19.75 6.39 -18.29
CA TYR A 38 -19.53 7.42 -17.28
C TYR A 38 -18.35 7.00 -16.41
N VAL A 39 -17.19 7.57 -16.67
CA VAL A 39 -15.97 7.24 -15.89
C VAL A 39 -15.93 8.04 -14.59
N GLY A 40 -15.30 7.47 -13.57
CA GLY A 40 -14.98 8.19 -12.34
C GLY A 40 -13.95 9.29 -12.57
N LYS A 41 -13.85 10.23 -11.64
CA LYS A 41 -12.92 11.35 -11.63
C LYS A 41 -11.48 10.83 -11.68
N GLN A 42 -10.64 11.49 -12.46
CA GLN A 42 -9.23 11.15 -12.52
C GLN A 42 -8.56 11.37 -11.16
N PRO A 43 -7.64 10.48 -10.76
CA PRO A 43 -6.83 10.71 -9.58
C PRO A 43 -5.96 11.96 -9.77
N THR A 44 -5.78 12.70 -8.69
CA THR A 44 -4.92 13.87 -8.59
C THR A 44 -3.88 13.63 -7.51
N ALA A 45 -2.86 14.49 -7.39
CA ALA A 45 -1.90 14.40 -6.29
C ALA A 45 -2.57 14.47 -4.90
N ASP A 46 -3.76 15.09 -4.81
CA ASP A 46 -4.53 15.19 -3.58
C ASP A 46 -5.31 13.91 -3.27
N THR A 47 -5.77 13.19 -4.31
CA THR A 47 -6.64 12.02 -4.19
C THR A 47 -5.94 10.67 -4.41
N LEU A 48 -4.68 10.66 -4.85
CA LEU A 48 -3.83 9.48 -4.95
C LEU A 48 -2.38 9.86 -4.68
N ARG A 49 -1.82 9.33 -3.58
CA ARG A 49 -0.45 9.68 -3.17
C ARG A 49 0.29 8.50 -2.58
N ARG A 50 1.63 8.55 -2.64
CA ARG A 50 2.49 7.69 -1.83
C ARG A 50 2.14 7.93 -0.36
N PHE A 51 1.74 6.87 0.33
CA PHE A 51 1.21 6.95 1.70
C PHE A 51 2.16 6.31 2.70
N LEU A 52 2.74 5.16 2.35
CA LEU A 52 3.61 4.39 3.23
C LEU A 52 4.81 3.86 2.43
N VAL A 53 5.98 3.88 3.07
CA VAL A 53 7.19 3.20 2.61
C VAL A 53 7.53 2.14 3.65
N GLY A 54 7.68 0.90 3.20
CA GLY A 54 7.93 -0.24 4.06
C GLY A 54 9.38 -0.32 4.55
N PRO A 55 9.66 -1.23 5.50
CA PRO A 55 11.03 -1.58 5.88
C PRO A 55 11.80 -2.20 4.71
N VAL A 56 13.09 -2.41 4.93
CA VAL A 56 13.99 -3.04 3.95
C VAL A 56 13.45 -4.42 3.57
N ASP A 57 13.43 -4.66 2.26
CA ASP A 57 13.22 -5.98 1.66
C ASP A 57 11.90 -6.64 2.11
N CYS A 58 10.84 -5.82 2.19
CA CYS A 58 9.48 -6.27 2.46
C CYS A 58 8.59 -6.09 1.22
N GLU A 59 7.42 -6.73 1.26
CA GLU A 59 6.26 -6.35 0.46
C GLU A 59 5.23 -5.62 1.33
N LEU A 60 4.64 -4.55 0.81
CA LEU A 60 3.43 -3.95 1.37
C LEU A 60 2.21 -4.61 0.74
N THR A 61 1.40 -5.29 1.54
CA THR A 61 0.30 -6.14 1.06
C THR A 61 -0.91 -6.07 1.96
N GLY A 62 -2.09 -6.39 1.42
CA GLY A 62 -3.36 -6.26 2.13
C GLY A 62 -3.70 -4.80 2.49
N CYS A 63 -4.92 -4.38 2.19
CA CYS A 63 -5.40 -3.06 2.57
C CYS A 63 -6.88 -3.16 2.92
N THR A 64 -7.26 -2.71 4.11
CA THR A 64 -8.65 -2.55 4.52
C THR A 64 -8.78 -1.36 5.46
N GLU A 65 -10.00 -0.87 5.68
CA GLU A 65 -10.26 0.25 6.58
C GLU A 65 -11.40 -0.05 7.54
N THR A 66 -11.42 0.64 8.67
CA THR A 66 -12.60 0.63 9.57
C THR A 66 -13.79 1.30 8.86
N PRO A 67 -15.04 0.92 9.20
CA PRO A 67 -16.24 1.51 8.57
C PRO A 67 -16.36 3.03 8.71
N ASP A 68 -15.75 3.63 9.73
CA ASP A 68 -15.70 5.08 9.93
C ASP A 68 -14.55 5.77 9.15
N GLY A 69 -13.72 4.99 8.45
CA GLY A 69 -12.57 5.44 7.68
C GLY A 69 -11.45 6.06 8.53
N LYS A 70 -11.42 5.82 9.84
CA LYS A 70 -10.43 6.44 10.76
C LYS A 70 -9.17 5.60 10.94
N THR A 71 -9.22 4.31 10.61
CA THR A 71 -8.05 3.41 10.65
C THR A 71 -7.91 2.68 9.33
N VAL A 72 -6.72 2.73 8.74
CA VAL A 72 -6.32 1.87 7.61
C VAL A 72 -5.42 0.78 8.15
N PHE A 73 -5.70 -0.47 7.77
CA PHE A 73 -4.86 -1.62 8.03
C PHE A 73 -4.08 -1.99 6.78
N ALA A 74 -2.78 -2.18 6.93
CA ALA A 74 -1.87 -2.64 5.88
C ALA A 74 -0.88 -3.65 6.46
N ASN A 75 -0.44 -4.63 5.67
CA ASN A 75 0.53 -5.62 6.14
C ASN A 75 1.93 -5.33 5.59
N ILE A 76 2.91 -5.58 6.45
CA ILE A 76 4.30 -5.77 6.07
C ILE A 76 4.51 -7.27 5.93
N GLN A 77 4.82 -7.73 4.72
CA GLN A 77 5.16 -9.12 4.46
C GLN A 77 6.67 -9.28 4.38
N HIS A 78 7.16 -10.37 4.97
CA HIS A 78 8.53 -10.89 4.85
C HIS A 78 9.64 -9.83 4.85
N PRO A 79 9.70 -8.91 5.83
CA PRO A 79 10.80 -7.96 5.88
C PRO A 79 12.13 -8.71 5.99
N GLY A 80 13.08 -8.40 5.11
CA GLY A 80 14.39 -9.05 5.08
C GLY A 80 14.39 -10.46 4.51
N GLU A 81 13.55 -10.74 3.51
CA GLU A 81 13.45 -12.04 2.85
C GLU A 81 14.80 -12.58 2.33
N VAL A 82 15.62 -11.72 1.73
CA VAL A 82 16.80 -12.09 0.97
C VAL A 82 18.05 -12.07 1.86
N LEU A 83 18.48 -13.27 2.26
CA LEU A 83 19.79 -13.46 2.88
C LEU A 83 20.89 -13.52 1.81
N ALA A 84 22.05 -12.93 2.12
CA ALA A 84 23.23 -13.05 1.26
C ALA A 84 23.76 -14.50 1.17
N ASN A 85 23.56 -15.29 2.23
CA ASN A 85 23.89 -16.71 2.29
C ASN A 85 22.77 -17.46 3.03
N THR A 86 22.18 -18.46 2.39
CA THR A 86 21.07 -19.24 2.97
C THR A 86 21.49 -20.06 4.20
N ALA A 87 22.78 -20.37 4.36
CA ALA A 87 23.31 -21.03 5.56
C ALA A 87 23.14 -20.16 6.82
N ASP A 88 22.99 -18.85 6.66
CA ASP A 88 22.85 -17.89 7.76
C ASP A 88 21.41 -17.82 8.32
N VAL A 89 20.48 -18.64 7.84
CA VAL A 89 19.06 -18.62 8.23
C VAL A 89 18.84 -18.70 9.75
N LEU A 90 19.78 -19.29 10.49
CA LEU A 90 19.70 -19.42 11.95
C LEU A 90 20.28 -18.24 12.72
N ASP A 91 21.01 -17.32 12.08
CA ASP A 91 21.61 -16.13 12.70
C ASP A 91 20.77 -14.88 12.39
N PRO A 92 19.97 -14.37 13.36
CA PRO A 92 19.13 -13.21 13.17
C PRO A 92 19.90 -11.95 12.74
N SER A 93 21.18 -11.83 13.12
CA SER A 93 22.00 -10.66 12.80
C SER A 93 22.39 -10.55 11.31
N LYS A 94 22.16 -11.62 10.54
CA LYS A 94 22.49 -11.70 9.10
C LYS A 94 21.34 -11.26 8.19
N TYR A 95 20.15 -11.07 8.76
CA TYR A 95 19.01 -10.54 8.03
C TYR A 95 19.24 -9.07 7.67
N PRO A 96 18.89 -8.63 6.44
CA PRO A 96 19.08 -7.23 6.04
C PRO A 96 18.05 -6.28 6.69
N SER A 97 17.00 -6.83 7.31
CA SER A 97 15.99 -6.10 8.06
C SER A 97 15.86 -6.67 9.47
N HIS A 98 15.57 -5.78 10.42
CA HIS A 98 15.25 -6.13 11.82
C HIS A 98 13.93 -5.49 12.26
N TRP A 99 13.09 -5.13 11.30
CA TRP A 99 11.78 -4.56 11.59
C TRP A 99 10.83 -5.65 12.15
N PRO A 100 9.96 -5.33 13.14
CA PRO A 100 9.73 -4.02 13.75
C PRO A 100 10.63 -3.70 14.95
N GLY A 101 11.55 -4.61 15.30
CA GLY A 101 12.41 -4.48 16.48
C GLY A 101 13.28 -3.23 16.50
N ASN A 102 13.91 -2.92 15.36
CA ASN A 102 14.69 -1.69 15.17
C ASN A 102 13.83 -0.40 15.06
N ALA A 103 12.50 -0.54 14.99
CA ALA A 103 11.55 0.56 14.95
C ALA A 103 10.85 0.80 16.30
N GLY A 104 11.35 0.19 17.38
CA GLY A 104 10.90 0.44 18.76
C GLY A 104 9.80 -0.49 19.27
N TYR A 105 9.31 -1.44 18.44
CA TYR A 105 8.39 -2.47 18.92
C TYR A 105 9.11 -3.40 19.91
N GLN A 106 8.65 -3.46 21.16
CA GLN A 106 9.25 -4.29 22.23
C GLN A 106 10.74 -4.01 22.47
N ALA A 107 11.13 -2.73 22.65
CA ALA A 107 12.51 -2.24 22.77
C ALA A 107 13.36 -2.75 23.97
N ALA A 108 13.22 -4.02 24.38
CA ALA A 108 14.19 -4.69 25.23
C ALA A 108 15.55 -4.82 24.50
N ALA A 109 16.64 -4.82 25.27
CA ALA A 109 17.99 -4.95 24.75
C ALA A 109 18.12 -6.19 23.84
N GLY A 110 18.60 -5.99 22.61
CA GLY A 110 18.73 -7.04 21.59
C GLY A 110 17.67 -7.03 20.48
N ASN A 111 16.64 -6.19 20.56
CA ASN A 111 15.60 -6.17 19.54
C ASN A 111 16.01 -5.49 18.21
N ALA A 112 17.01 -4.61 18.22
CA ALA A 112 17.45 -3.90 17.02
C ALA A 112 18.15 -4.79 15.97
N VAL A 113 18.61 -5.99 16.38
CA VAL A 113 19.22 -7.02 15.52
C VAL A 113 18.44 -8.34 15.57
N SER A 114 17.18 -8.28 15.99
CA SER A 114 16.34 -9.47 16.10
C SER A 114 15.88 -9.96 14.73
N ARG A 115 15.35 -11.18 14.71
CA ARG A 115 14.77 -11.76 13.50
C ARG A 115 13.60 -10.88 13.04
N PRO A 116 13.55 -10.46 11.77
CA PRO A 116 12.48 -9.63 11.28
C PRO A 116 11.14 -10.38 11.29
N ARG A 117 10.04 -9.63 11.42
CA ARG A 117 8.69 -10.19 11.57
C ARG A 117 7.70 -9.46 10.68
N SER A 118 6.89 -10.21 9.95
CA SER A 118 5.68 -9.69 9.31
C SER A 118 4.71 -9.16 10.38
N ALA A 119 3.95 -8.12 10.05
CA ALA A 119 2.91 -7.60 10.94
C ALA A 119 1.83 -6.85 10.18
N THR A 120 0.67 -6.72 10.82
CA THR A 120 -0.42 -5.83 10.40
C THR A 120 -0.28 -4.50 11.13
N LEU A 121 -0.20 -3.42 10.37
CA LEU A 121 -0.22 -2.05 10.85
C LEU A 121 -1.66 -1.59 11.06
N ALA A 122 -1.89 -0.81 12.11
CA ALA A 122 -3.11 -0.02 12.28
C ALA A 122 -2.72 1.46 12.18
N ILE A 123 -3.10 2.12 11.09
CA ILE A 123 -2.65 3.46 10.75
C ILE A 123 -3.81 4.43 11.00
N THR A 124 -3.58 5.41 11.87
CA THR A 124 -4.56 6.44 12.28
C THR A 124 -3.99 7.84 12.09
N LYS A 125 -4.86 8.85 11.98
CA LYS A 125 -4.42 10.26 12.09
C LYS A 125 -4.27 10.64 13.57
N ASN A 126 -3.27 11.49 13.87
CA ASN A 126 -3.04 12.01 15.22
C ASN A 126 -4.25 12.79 15.78
N ASP A 127 -5.04 13.41 14.92
CA ASP A 127 -6.25 14.16 15.28
C ASP A 127 -7.51 13.27 15.42
N GLY A 128 -7.40 11.96 15.17
CA GLY A 128 -8.53 11.02 15.17
C GLY A 128 -9.52 11.22 14.02
N GLY A 129 -9.18 12.05 13.03
CA GLY A 129 -9.97 12.30 11.83
C GLY A 129 -9.95 11.15 10.84
N ARG A 130 -10.82 11.24 9.83
CA ARG A 130 -10.89 10.25 8.74
C ARG A 130 -9.62 10.31 7.90
N ILE A 131 -9.08 9.14 7.52
CA ILE A 131 -7.93 9.05 6.63
C ILE A 131 -8.29 9.69 5.28
N GLY A 132 -7.36 10.47 4.72
CA GLY A 132 -7.55 11.12 3.42
C GLY A 132 -8.35 12.43 3.43
N THR A 133 -8.74 12.92 4.61
CA THR A 133 -9.35 14.27 4.81
C THR A 133 -8.37 15.30 5.31
#